data_AF-A0A0F3N5X1-F1
#
_entry.id   AF-A0A0F3N5X1-F1
#
_cell.length_a   1.000
_cell.length_b   1.000
_cell.length_c   1.000
_cell.angle_alpha   90.00
_cell.angle_beta   90.00
_cell.angle_gamma   90.00
#
_symmetry.space_group_name_H-M   'P 1'
#
loop_
_entity.id
_entity.type
_entity.pdbx_description
1 polymer ?
#
loop_
_entity_poly.entity_id
_entity_poly.type
_entity_poly.pdbx_seq_one_letter_code
_entity_poly.pdbx_strand_id
1 'polypeptide(L)'
;MDIFGNEFDIHINANGTEYTGQVIFDNEGTFDTGLELQNGIGTFGHFSGDILRNGDNPGNHYTAHYLFEQCIIHPELPVLHSFTGEAELHVEGNHITFGDENITVSLHSLKKPVENEKPADNDEVTQNQ
;
A
#
# COMPACT_ATOMS: atom_id res chain seq x y z
N MET A 1 10.85 0.99 4.98
CA MET A 1 10.18 1.34 3.71
C MET A 1 9.54 2.70 3.86
N ASP A 2 9.53 3.52 2.81
CA ASP A 2 8.80 4.81 2.81
C ASP A 2 7.45 4.64 2.13
N ILE A 3 6.38 5.14 2.76
CA ILE A 3 4.99 5.02 2.30
C ILE A 3 4.53 6.31 1.62
N PHE A 4 4.82 7.44 2.25
CA PHE A 4 4.34 8.75 1.85
C PHE A 4 5.01 9.21 0.55
N GLY A 5 4.21 9.70 -0.39
CA GLY A 5 4.69 10.12 -1.71
C GLY A 5 5.16 8.97 -2.62
N ASN A 6 4.73 7.74 -2.34
CA ASN A 6 5.13 6.55 -3.09
C ASN A 6 3.94 5.83 -3.73
N GLU A 7 4.24 5.11 -4.81
CA GLU A 7 3.31 4.29 -5.58
C GLU A 7 3.53 2.80 -5.29
N PHE A 8 2.44 2.06 -5.24
CA PHE A 8 2.40 0.65 -4.90
C PHE A 8 1.48 -0.11 -5.85
N ASP A 9 1.87 -1.35 -6.17
CA ASP A 9 0.90 -2.33 -6.64
C ASP A 9 0.02 -2.73 -5.46
N ILE A 10 -1.29 -2.69 -5.64
CA ILE A 10 -2.27 -3.03 -4.61
C ILE A 10 -3.09 -4.24 -5.02
N HIS A 11 -3.28 -5.14 -4.06
CA HIS A 11 -4.14 -6.31 -4.14
C HIS A 11 -5.12 -6.26 -2.96
N ILE A 12 -6.42 -6.33 -3.25
CA ILE A 12 -7.48 -6.40 -2.24
C ILE A 12 -8.26 -7.69 -2.42
N ASN A 13 -8.27 -8.54 -1.41
CA ASN A 13 -9.22 -9.63 -1.28
C ASN A 13 -10.38 -9.17 -0.40
N ALA A 14 -11.56 -9.01 -0.98
CA ALA A 14 -12.78 -8.68 -0.26
C ALA A 14 -13.77 -9.86 -0.37
N ASN A 15 -14.01 -10.56 0.74
CA ASN A 15 -14.84 -11.76 0.82
C ASN A 15 -14.51 -12.82 -0.26
N GLY A 16 -13.23 -13.04 -0.53
CA GLY A 16 -12.76 -14.00 -1.54
C GLY A 16 -12.78 -13.47 -2.98
N THR A 17 -13.15 -12.20 -3.19
CA THR A 17 -13.10 -11.52 -4.48
C THR A 17 -11.84 -10.67 -4.58
N GLU A 18 -11.04 -10.89 -5.62
CA GLU A 18 -9.72 -10.25 -5.79
C GLU A 18 -9.79 -9.03 -6.71
N TYR A 19 -9.26 -7.91 -6.23
CA TYR A 19 -9.12 -6.65 -6.96
C TYR A 19 -7.66 -6.23 -7.01
N THR A 20 -7.24 -5.69 -8.14
CA THR A 20 -5.86 -5.27 -8.37
C THR A 20 -5.80 -3.91 -9.04
N GLY A 21 -4.75 -3.16 -8.74
CA GLY A 21 -4.50 -1.87 -9.37
C GLY A 21 -3.23 -1.24 -8.83
N GLN A 22 -3.17 0.08 -8.95
CA GLN A 22 -2.09 0.88 -8.39
C GLN A 22 -2.66 1.92 -7.44
N VAL A 23 -1.94 2.19 -6.37
CA VAL A 23 -2.30 3.23 -5.40
C VAL A 23 -1.10 4.13 -5.17
N ILE A 24 -1.36 5.42 -5.11
CA ILE A 24 -0.38 6.44 -4.74
C ILE A 24 -0.81 7.00 -3.41
N PHE A 25 0.06 6.91 -2.40
CA PHE A 25 -0.12 7.62 -1.15
C PHE A 25 0.54 8.99 -1.31
N ASP A 26 -0.21 10.06 -1.07
CA ASP A 26 0.38 11.39 -1.09
C ASP A 26 1.32 11.61 0.12
N ASN A 27 1.89 12.80 0.22
CA ASN A 27 2.83 13.12 1.29
C ASN A 27 2.17 13.17 2.69
N GLU A 28 0.84 13.28 2.74
CA GLU A 28 0.05 13.28 3.98
C GLU A 28 -0.51 11.89 4.28
N GLY A 29 -0.33 10.92 3.38
CA GLY A 29 -0.79 9.54 3.52
C GLY A 29 -2.20 9.30 2.99
N THR A 30 -2.81 10.30 2.35
CA THR A 30 -4.14 10.16 1.75
C THR A 30 -4.05 9.40 0.44
N PHE A 31 -5.07 8.60 0.13
CA PHE A 31 -5.19 7.87 -1.13
C PHE A 31 -6.64 7.77 -1.58
N ASP A 32 -6.82 7.71 -2.90
CA ASP A 32 -8.09 7.50 -3.60
C ASP A 32 -7.73 6.84 -4.95
N THR A 33 -8.15 5.60 -5.14
CA THR A 33 -7.85 4.84 -6.35
C THR A 33 -8.98 3.90 -6.75
N GLY A 34 -9.02 3.61 -8.03
CA GLY A 34 -9.90 2.60 -8.60
C GLY A 34 -9.14 1.30 -8.91
N LEU A 35 -9.80 0.17 -8.66
CA LEU A 35 -9.24 -1.17 -8.80
C LEU A 35 -10.09 -2.02 -9.75
N GLU A 36 -9.41 -2.85 -10.52
CA GLU A 36 -10.05 -3.78 -11.45
C GLU A 36 -10.24 -5.15 -10.78
N LEU A 37 -11.36 -5.81 -11.07
CA LEU A 37 -11.57 -7.20 -10.68
C LEU A 37 -10.57 -8.09 -11.43
N GLN A 38 -9.76 -8.87 -10.71
CA GLN A 38 -8.69 -9.67 -11.30
C GLN A 38 -9.21 -10.77 -12.24
N ASN A 39 -10.34 -11.39 -11.89
CA ASN A 39 -10.93 -12.52 -12.61
C ASN A 39 -12.42 -12.28 -12.91
N GLY A 40 -12.73 -11.35 -13.82
CA GLY A 40 -14.10 -11.18 -14.31
C GLY A 40 -14.37 -9.86 -15.00
N ILE A 41 -15.66 -9.59 -15.26
CA ILE A 41 -16.17 -8.34 -15.83
C ILE A 41 -17.39 -7.94 -15.01
N GLY A 42 -17.50 -6.67 -14.62
CA GLY A 42 -18.77 -6.09 -14.15
C GLY A 42 -18.73 -5.40 -12.78
N THR A 43 -17.74 -5.70 -11.92
CA THR A 43 -17.56 -4.97 -10.65
C THR A 43 -16.22 -4.26 -10.61
N PHE A 44 -16.23 -2.98 -10.27
CA PHE A 44 -15.06 -2.15 -10.03
C PHE A 44 -14.87 -1.95 -8.52
N GLY A 45 -13.64 -1.90 -8.06
CA GLY A 45 -13.32 -1.54 -6.67
C GLY A 45 -12.97 -0.07 -6.58
N HIS A 46 -13.46 0.65 -5.58
CA HIS A 46 -12.99 1.99 -5.24
C HIS A 46 -12.39 1.95 -3.85
N PHE A 47 -11.11 2.33 -3.72
CA PHE A 47 -10.34 2.25 -2.49
C PHE A 47 -9.83 3.62 -2.10
N SER A 48 -10.23 4.11 -0.93
CA SER A 48 -9.87 5.44 -0.44
C SER A 48 -9.63 5.43 1.07
N GLY A 49 -8.90 6.44 1.56
CA GLY A 49 -8.59 6.56 2.98
C GLY A 49 -7.31 7.34 3.25
N ASP A 50 -6.73 7.10 4.44
CA ASP A 50 -5.51 7.75 4.91
C ASP A 50 -4.64 6.79 5.75
N ILE A 51 -3.34 7.02 5.70
CA ILE A 51 -2.35 6.35 6.57
C ILE A 51 -1.74 7.38 7.51
N LEU A 52 -1.90 7.16 8.81
CA LEU A 52 -1.32 8.00 9.85
C LEU A 52 -0.09 7.34 10.48
N ARG A 53 0.91 8.16 10.81
CA ARG A 53 2.06 7.74 11.61
C ARG A 53 1.74 7.89 13.10
N ASN A 54 1.73 6.79 13.85
CA ASN A 54 1.48 6.80 15.28
C ASN A 54 2.74 7.14 16.09
N GLY A 55 3.01 8.44 16.28
CA GLY A 55 3.83 9.00 17.36
C GLY A 55 5.30 8.54 17.48
N ASP A 56 6.02 9.13 18.45
CA ASP A 56 7.50 9.12 18.61
C ASP A 56 8.15 7.75 18.91
N ASN A 57 7.44 6.64 18.71
CA ASN A 57 7.98 5.32 18.98
C ASN A 57 8.87 4.88 17.80
N PRO A 58 10.13 4.45 18.03
CA PRO A 58 11.09 4.12 16.97
C PRO A 58 10.70 2.87 16.15
N GLY A 59 9.55 2.27 16.42
CA GLY A 59 9.00 1.10 15.75
C GLY A 59 7.96 1.40 14.68
N ASN A 60 8.05 2.49 13.90
CA ASN A 60 7.26 2.73 12.66
C ASN A 60 5.83 2.17 12.67
N HIS A 61 5.04 2.50 13.70
CA HIS A 61 3.65 2.06 13.76
C HIS A 61 2.82 2.98 12.87
N TYR A 62 2.22 2.40 11.83
CA TYR A 62 1.29 3.10 10.94
C TYR A 62 -0.10 2.52 11.11
N THR A 63 -1.11 3.38 11.06
CA THR A 63 -2.52 2.99 11.05
C THR A 63 -3.14 3.42 9.73
N ALA A 64 -3.81 2.50 9.03
CA ALA A 64 -4.66 2.82 7.89
C ALA A 64 -6.11 2.99 8.35
N HIS A 65 -6.72 4.10 7.99
CA HIS A 65 -8.17 4.23 7.88
C HIS A 65 -8.54 4.01 6.41
N TYR A 66 -9.48 3.11 6.13
CA TYR A 66 -9.81 2.78 4.76
C TYR A 66 -11.31 2.60 4.53
N LEU A 67 -11.69 2.80 3.27
CA LEU A 67 -12.97 2.49 2.68
C LEU A 67 -12.71 1.76 1.35
N PHE A 68 -13.29 0.59 1.20
CA PHE A 68 -13.33 -0.16 -0.05
C PHE A 68 -14.78 -0.36 -0.49
N GLU A 69 -15.14 0.13 -1.67
CA GLU A 69 -16.48 0.01 -2.24
C GLU A 69 -16.44 -0.90 -3.46
N GLN A 70 -17.36 -1.87 -3.51
CA GLN A 70 -17.61 -2.68 -4.70
C GLN A 70 -18.73 -2.02 -5.51
N CYS A 71 -18.43 -1.62 -6.74
CA CYS A 71 -19.33 -0.83 -7.60
C CYS A 71 -19.68 -1.61 -8.87
N ILE A 72 -20.93 -1.51 -9.36
CA ILE A 72 -21.31 -2.05 -10.69
C ILE A 72 -20.98 -1.03 -11.77
N ILE A 73 -20.54 -1.50 -12.93
CA ILE A 73 -20.35 -0.63 -14.11
C ILE A 73 -21.72 -0.35 -14.78
N HIS A 74 -22.24 0.87 -14.58
CA HIS A 74 -23.29 1.56 -15.37
C HIS A 74 -24.78 1.22 -15.07
N PRO A 75 -25.74 2.19 -15.19
CA PRO A 75 -25.62 3.60 -15.58
C PRO A 75 -25.25 4.59 -14.47
N GLU A 76 -25.38 4.16 -13.22
CA GLU A 76 -24.82 4.82 -12.05
C GLU A 76 -23.93 3.77 -11.38
N LEU A 77 -22.99 4.16 -10.52
CA LEU A 77 -22.18 3.22 -9.73
C LEU A 77 -22.92 2.98 -8.41
N PRO A 78 -24.00 2.17 -8.33
CA PRO A 78 -24.52 1.83 -7.01
C PRO A 78 -23.43 1.03 -6.31
N VAL A 79 -23.07 1.48 -5.11
CA VAL A 79 -22.24 0.71 -4.20
C VAL A 79 -23.03 -0.54 -3.82
N LEU A 80 -22.51 -1.71 -4.21
CA LEU A 80 -23.07 -3.00 -3.84
C LEU A 80 -22.78 -3.34 -2.38
N HIS A 81 -21.53 -3.07 -2.00
CA HIS A 81 -21.01 -3.38 -0.69
C HIS A 81 -19.87 -2.42 -0.38
N SER A 82 -19.67 -2.15 0.90
CA SER A 82 -18.56 -1.36 1.38
C SER A 82 -17.93 -2.03 2.59
N PHE A 83 -16.60 -1.95 2.66
CA PHE A 83 -15.80 -2.36 3.80
C PHE A 83 -15.08 -1.13 4.29
N THR A 84 -15.16 -0.87 5.59
CA THR A 84 -14.41 0.23 6.20
C THR A 84 -13.80 -0.26 7.49
N GLY A 85 -12.60 0.22 7.78
CA GLY A 85 -11.88 -0.22 8.95
C GLY A 85 -10.72 0.68 9.30
N GLU A 86 -10.21 0.44 10.49
CA GLU A 86 -8.97 0.96 11.01
C GLU A 86 -8.06 -0.25 11.31
N ALA A 87 -6.86 -0.28 10.75
CA ALA A 87 -5.94 -1.40 10.93
C ALA A 87 -4.49 -0.93 11.05
N GLU A 88 -3.73 -1.58 11.92
CA GLU A 88 -2.28 -1.40 11.96
C GLU A 88 -1.65 -2.03 10.73
N LEU A 89 -0.68 -1.33 10.14
CA LEU A 89 0.09 -1.86 9.02
C LEU A 89 1.15 -2.83 9.53
N HIS A 90 1.18 -4.02 8.93
CA HIS A 90 2.31 -4.92 9.05
C HIS A 90 3.24 -4.76 7.84
N VAL A 91 4.45 -4.27 8.10
CA VAL A 91 5.47 -4.02 7.07
C VAL A 91 6.56 -5.08 7.12
N GLU A 92 6.72 -5.85 6.04
CA GLU A 92 7.76 -6.85 5.87
C GLU A 92 8.53 -6.61 4.57
N GLY A 93 9.75 -6.07 4.68
CA GLY A 93 10.57 -5.74 3.51
C GLY A 93 9.94 -4.66 2.63
N ASN A 94 9.50 -5.06 1.43
CA ASN A 94 8.82 -4.21 0.45
C ASN A 94 7.31 -4.48 0.37
N HIS A 95 6.78 -5.27 1.30
CA HIS A 95 5.39 -5.67 1.38
C HIS A 95 4.72 -5.02 2.59
N ILE A 96 3.49 -4.54 2.43
CA ILE A 96 2.64 -4.02 3.51
C ILE A 96 1.33 -4.78 3.48
N THR A 97 0.88 -5.29 4.62
CA THR A 97 -0.44 -5.92 4.76
C THR A 97 -1.24 -5.28 5.89
N PHE A 98 -2.55 -5.17 5.69
CA PHE A 98 -3.51 -4.74 6.71
C PHE A 98 -4.93 -5.17 6.30
N GLY A 99 -5.87 -5.09 7.23
CA GLY A 99 -7.26 -5.49 7.00
C GLY A 99 -7.89 -6.19 8.20
N ASP A 100 -8.98 -6.90 7.96
CA ASP A 100 -9.71 -7.68 8.95
C ASP A 100 -10.15 -9.06 8.38
N GLU A 101 -11.14 -9.70 9.00
CA GLU A 101 -11.63 -11.02 8.59
C GLU A 101 -12.34 -11.03 7.22
N ASN A 102 -12.86 -9.89 6.75
CA ASN A 102 -13.67 -9.77 5.54
C ASN A 102 -12.90 -9.11 4.38
N ILE A 103 -11.87 -8.32 4.70
CA ILE A 103 -11.04 -7.65 3.71
C ILE A 103 -9.55 -7.72 4.07
N THR A 104 -8.73 -8.12 3.11
CA THR A 104 -7.26 -8.07 3.22
C THR A 104 -6.70 -7.19 2.13
N VAL A 105 -5.88 -6.21 2.51
CA VAL A 105 -5.17 -5.31 1.61
C VAL A 105 -3.68 -5.64 1.67
N SER A 106 -3.09 -5.84 0.49
CA SER A 106 -1.67 -6.09 0.30
C SER A 106 -1.08 -5.06 -0.64
N LEU A 107 -0.01 -4.40 -0.24
CA LEU A 107 0.71 -3.42 -1.04
C LEU A 107 2.13 -3.90 -1.30
N HIS A 108 2.60 -3.74 -2.53
CA HIS A 108 3.95 -4.10 -2.91
C HIS A 108 4.68 -2.90 -3.52
N SER A 109 5.87 -2.57 -2.99
CA SER A 109 6.68 -1.48 -3.52
C SER A 109 7.17 -1.77 -4.93
N LEU A 110 6.98 -0.79 -5.82
CA LEU A 110 7.61 -0.79 -7.14
C LEU A 110 9.08 -0.35 -7.10
N LYS A 111 9.54 0.29 -6.01
CA LYS A 111 10.94 0.69 -5.86
C LYS A 111 11.79 -0.53 -5.48
N LYS A 112 12.79 -0.85 -6.31
CA LYS A 112 13.83 -1.84 -5.95
C LYS A 112 14.50 -1.42 -4.64
N PRO A 113 14.79 -2.35 -3.73
CA PRO A 113 15.57 -2.02 -2.53
C PRO A 113 16.88 -1.38 -2.97
N VAL A 114 17.19 -0.21 -2.43
CA VAL A 114 18.52 0.37 -2.53
C VAL A 114 19.41 -0.55 -1.71
N GLU A 115 20.14 -1.46 -2.35
CA GLU A 115 21.27 -2.11 -1.70
C GLU A 115 22.17 -0.98 -1.21
N ASN A 116 22.40 -0.92 0.09
CA ASN A 116 23.38 -0.02 0.67
C ASN A 116 24.70 -0.27 -0.07
N GLU A 117 25.10 0.67 -0.94
CA GLU A 117 26.45 0.70 -1.47
C GLU A 117 27.38 0.72 -0.25
N LYS A 118 28.13 -0.38 -0.07
CA LYS A 118 29.26 -0.42 0.85
C LYS A 118 30.09 0.84 0.60
N PRO A 119 30.45 1.62 1.63
CA PRO A 119 31.35 2.75 1.42
C PRO A 119 32.62 2.20 0.78
N ALA A 120 33.01 2.82 -0.34
CA ALA A 120 34.26 2.51 -1.02
C ALA A 120 35.39 2.57 0.01
N ASP A 121 36.09 1.44 0.13
CA ASP A 121 37.28 1.30 0.96
C ASP A 121 38.24 2.43 0.57
N ASN A 122 38.64 3.24 1.54
CA ASN A 122 39.60 4.31 1.32
C ASN A 122 40.89 3.69 0.79
N ASP A 123 41.34 4.15 -0.37
CA ASP A 123 42.72 3.93 -0.84
C ASP A 123 43.70 4.42 0.24
N GLU A 124 44.25 3.49 1.03
CA GLU A 124 45.46 3.74 1.81
C GLU A 124 46.62 3.95 0.83
N VAL A 125 46.83 5.22 0.47
CA VAL A 125 48.10 5.70 -0.08
C VAL A 125 49.17 5.48 1.00
N THR A 126 49.85 4.34 0.93
CA THR A 126 51.10 4.16 1.68
C THR A 126 52.22 4.84 0.90
N GLN A 127 52.44 6.14 1.19
CA GLN A 127 53.75 6.75 1.02
C GLN A 127 54.67 6.22 2.13
N ASN A 128 55.88 5.78 1.76
CA ASN A 128 57.16 5.94 2.48
C ASN A 128 58.24 5.27 1.60
N GLN A 129 59.06 6.07 0.92
CA GLN A 129 60.42 6.51 1.33
C GLN A 129 61.45 5.39 1.33
#